data_AF-A0A7G6E8N1-F1
#
_entry.id   AF-A0A7G6E8N1-F1
#
_cell.length_a   1.000
_cell.length_b   1.000
_cell.length_c   1.000
_cell.angle_alpha   90.00
_cell.angle_beta   90.00
_cell.angle_gamma   90.00
#
_symmetry.space_group_name_H-M   'P 1'
#
loop_
_entity.id
_entity.type
_entity.pdbx_description
1 polymer ?
#
loop_
_entity_poly.entity_id
_entity_poly.type
_entity_poly.pdbx_seq_one_letter_code
_entity_poly.pdbx_strand_id
1 'polypeptide(L)'
;MMRYVNDELILKGNTPEEDSREMSLVTLVDKAHREWMQAKAYFEEVDDPDLVDHAIYAMEAAEKKYIYLLKLARKENVIDEKTYQAQQSGLV
;
A
#
# COMPACT_ATOMS: atom_id res chain seq x y z
N MET A 1 -3.16 -19.45 0.46
CA MET A 1 -2.77 -20.07 -0.82
C MET A 1 -3.20 -19.10 -1.92
N MET A 2 -2.25 -18.33 -2.47
CA MET A 2 -2.50 -17.32 -3.50
C MET A 2 -3.08 -18.00 -4.75
N ARG A 3 -4.26 -17.56 -5.20
CA ARG A 3 -4.86 -18.03 -6.45
C ARG A 3 -4.60 -16.96 -7.51
N TYR A 4 -3.56 -17.17 -8.29
CA TYR A 4 -3.29 -16.39 -9.50
C TYR A 4 -4.44 -16.64 -10.47
N VAL A 5 -5.30 -15.63 -10.64
CA VAL A 5 -6.19 -15.56 -11.81
C VAL A 5 -5.42 -14.84 -12.90
N ASN A 6 -5.03 -15.57 -13.94
CA ASN A 6 -5.11 -15.17 -15.36
C ASN A 6 -4.27 -16.12 -16.22
N ASP A 7 -4.89 -17.23 -16.63
CA ASP A 7 -4.30 -18.27 -17.49
C ASP A 7 -4.25 -17.89 -18.99
N GLU A 8 -4.37 -16.62 -19.40
CA GLU A 8 -4.48 -16.32 -20.84
C GLU A 8 -3.73 -15.10 -21.40
N LEU A 9 -2.80 -14.47 -20.68
CA LEU A 9 -2.22 -13.24 -21.24
C LEU A 9 -0.78 -12.88 -20.92
N ILE A 10 0.20 -13.81 -20.96
CA ILE A 10 1.62 -13.40 -21.11
C ILE A 10 2.36 -14.28 -22.12
N LEU A 11 2.17 -13.99 -23.41
CA LEU A 11 3.11 -14.32 -24.49
C LEU A 11 3.67 -13.02 -25.13
N LYS A 12 4.09 -12.09 -24.29
CA LYS A 12 5.05 -11.04 -24.64
C LYS A 12 6.04 -10.95 -23.48
N GLY A 13 7.31 -11.21 -23.76
CA GLY A 13 8.29 -11.67 -22.78
C GLY A 13 8.38 -10.82 -21.52
N ASN A 14 8.01 -11.42 -20.38
CA ASN A 14 8.45 -10.95 -19.07
C ASN A 14 9.90 -11.34 -18.89
N THR A 15 10.75 -10.34 -18.69
CA THR A 15 12.10 -10.57 -18.15
C THR A 15 12.01 -10.69 -16.62
N PRO A 16 12.89 -11.45 -15.94
CA PRO A 16 12.88 -11.61 -14.47
C PRO A 16 12.97 -10.30 -13.68
N GLU A 17 13.34 -9.22 -14.36
CA GLU A 17 13.58 -7.89 -13.82
C GLU A 17 12.27 -7.14 -13.54
N GLU A 18 11.20 -7.44 -14.28
CA GLU A 18 9.88 -6.82 -14.13
C GLU A 18 9.14 -7.44 -12.94
N ASP A 19 9.10 -8.77 -12.83
CA ASP A 19 8.53 -9.48 -11.67
C ASP A 19 9.15 -9.02 -10.32
N SER A 20 10.46 -8.78 -10.29
CA SER A 20 11.14 -8.28 -9.09
C SER A 20 10.75 -6.84 -8.74
N ARG A 21 10.48 -5.98 -9.73
CA ARG A 21 10.04 -4.59 -9.51
C ARG A 21 8.58 -4.54 -9.07
N GLU A 22 7.75 -5.40 -9.64
CA GLU A 22 6.36 -5.61 -9.23
C GLU A 22 6.26 -6.04 -7.77
N MET A 23 7.02 -7.08 -7.37
CA MET A 23 7.10 -7.52 -5.97
C MET A 23 7.61 -6.42 -5.02
N SER A 24 8.55 -5.60 -5.48
CA SER A 24 9.07 -4.45 -4.72
C SER A 24 7.99 -3.39 -4.48
N LEU A 25 7.17 -3.08 -5.49
CA LEU A 25 6.19 -2.00 -5.39
C LEU A 25 5.00 -2.37 -4.49
N VAL A 26 4.53 -3.62 -4.57
CA VAL A 26 3.52 -4.16 -3.63
C VAL A 26 4.03 -4.07 -2.19
N THR A 27 5.26 -4.50 -1.95
CA THR A 27 5.88 -4.45 -0.62
C THR A 27 5.98 -3.02 -0.08
N LEU A 28 6.28 -2.04 -0.94
CA LEU A 28 6.33 -0.62 -0.58
C LEU A 28 4.94 -0.08 -0.23
N VAL A 29 3.91 -0.46 -0.98
CA VAL A 29 2.50 -0.07 -0.69
C VAL A 29 2.09 -0.63 0.68
N ASP A 30 2.34 -1.90 0.96
CA ASP A 30 2.02 -2.53 2.25
C ASP A 30 2.79 -1.89 3.42
N LYS A 31 4.05 -1.52 3.18
CA LYS A 31 4.84 -0.80 4.19
C LYS A 31 4.25 0.58 4.48
N ALA A 32 3.93 1.35 3.43
CA ALA A 32 3.35 2.68 3.59
C ALA A 32 1.96 2.63 4.25
N HIS A 33 1.16 1.59 3.97
CA HIS A 33 -0.12 1.37 4.66
C HIS A 33 0.09 1.13 6.16
N ARG A 34 1.03 0.27 6.55
CA ARG A 34 1.36 0.03 7.96
C ARG A 34 1.89 1.28 8.66
N GLU A 35 2.73 2.05 7.98
CA GLU A 35 3.23 3.35 8.49
C GLU A 35 2.06 4.33 8.72
N TRP A 36 1.10 4.41 7.80
CA TRP A 36 -0.08 5.25 7.96
C TRP A 36 -0.96 4.80 9.14
N MET A 37 -1.21 3.49 9.28
CA MET A 37 -1.98 2.97 10.42
C MET A 37 -1.30 3.24 11.76
N GLN A 38 0.04 3.14 11.83
CA GLN A 38 0.80 3.50 13.02
C GLN A 38 0.71 4.99 13.33
N ALA A 39 0.85 5.86 12.32
CA ALA A 39 0.74 7.31 12.50
C ALA A 39 -0.68 7.73 12.92
N LYS A 40 -1.71 7.04 12.41
CA LYS A 40 -3.10 7.21 12.84
C LYS A 40 -3.29 6.81 14.31
N ALA A 41 -2.77 5.66 14.72
CA ALA A 41 -2.82 5.23 16.12
C ALA A 41 -2.08 6.22 17.04
N TYR A 42 -0.91 6.70 16.63
CA TYR A 42 -0.17 7.72 17.37
C TYR A 42 -0.97 9.03 17.52
N PHE A 43 -1.64 9.49 16.46
CA PHE A 43 -2.53 10.66 16.54
C PHE A 43 -3.75 10.43 17.46
N GLU A 44 -4.28 9.21 17.51
CA GLU A 44 -5.40 8.86 18.41
C GLU A 44 -4.96 8.78 19.88
N GLU A 45 -3.70 8.44 20.14
CA GLU A 45 -3.14 8.27 21.50
C GLU A 45 -2.50 9.55 22.07
N VAL A 46 -2.09 10.50 21.24
CA VAL A 46 -1.38 11.70 21.71
C VAL A 46 -2.31 12.63 22.49
N ASP A 47 -1.94 12.94 23.72
CA ASP A 47 -2.65 13.85 24.61
C ASP A 47 -1.86 15.14 24.92
N ASP A 48 -0.57 15.16 24.58
CA ASP A 48 0.31 16.32 24.71
C ASP A 48 -0.02 17.38 23.64
N PRO A 49 -0.52 18.57 24.03
CA PRO A 49 -0.88 19.64 23.10
C PRO A 49 0.27 20.09 22.19
N ASP A 50 1.53 19.98 22.65
CA ASP A 50 2.70 20.38 21.87
C ASP A 50 3.07 19.33 20.80
N LEU A 51 2.53 18.11 20.90
CA LEU A 51 2.78 17.01 19.98
C LEU A 51 1.60 16.69 19.05
N VAL A 52 0.40 17.19 19.32
CA VAL A 52 -0.80 16.97 18.48
C VAL A 52 -0.56 17.43 17.05
N ASP A 53 -0.03 18.64 16.84
CA ASP A 53 0.27 19.16 15.49
C ASP A 53 1.26 18.26 14.76
N HIS A 54 2.32 17.82 15.44
CA HIS A 54 3.28 16.88 14.88
C HIS A 54 2.60 15.55 14.48
N ALA A 55 1.71 15.02 15.31
CA ALA A 55 0.97 13.79 15.02
C ALA A 55 0.06 13.93 13.81
N ILE A 56 -0.63 15.07 13.66
CA ILE A 56 -1.45 15.39 12.46
C ILE A 56 -0.58 15.38 11.21
N TYR A 57 0.53 16.13 11.21
CA TYR A 57 1.43 16.19 10.06
C TYR A 57 2.01 14.81 9.69
N ALA A 58 2.40 14.02 10.68
CA ALA A 58 2.93 12.67 10.46
C ALA A 58 1.88 11.74 9.83
N MET A 59 0.64 11.77 10.34
CA MET A 59 -0.47 10.98 9.81
C MET A 59 -0.78 11.36 8.36
N GLU A 60 -0.94 12.66 8.07
CA GLU A 60 -1.22 13.13 6.70
C GLU A 60 -0.08 12.81 5.72
N ALA A 61 1.17 12.95 6.15
CA ALA A 61 2.32 12.66 5.32
C ALA A 61 2.37 11.17 4.94
N ALA A 62 2.10 10.29 5.92
CA ALA A 62 2.03 8.84 5.69
C ALA A 62 0.86 8.47 4.77
N GLU A 63 -0.31 9.09 4.94
CA GLU A 63 -1.47 8.90 4.06
C GLU A 63 -1.14 9.29 2.61
N LYS A 64 -0.59 10.50 2.41
CA LYS A 64 -0.21 11.00 1.08
C LYS A 64 0.81 10.09 0.41
N LYS A 65 1.78 9.57 1.16
CA LYS A 65 2.77 8.59 0.67
C LYS A 65 2.11 7.28 0.25
N TYR A 66 1.22 6.72 1.06
CA TYR A 66 0.46 5.52 0.73
C TYR A 66 -0.36 5.69 -0.55
N ILE A 67 -1.14 6.78 -0.65
CA ILE A 67 -1.96 7.09 -1.83
C ILE A 67 -1.08 7.22 -3.08
N TYR A 68 0.07 7.88 -2.98
CA TYR A 68 1.01 8.01 -4.10
C TYR A 68 1.50 6.64 -4.59
N LEU A 69 1.96 5.79 -3.67
CA LEU A 69 2.46 4.45 -4.01
C LEU A 69 1.34 3.57 -4.58
N LEU A 70 0.11 3.71 -4.07
CA LEU A 70 -1.06 3.00 -4.59
C LEU A 70 -1.37 3.42 -6.03
N LYS A 71 -1.30 4.73 -6.34
CA LYS A 71 -1.46 5.25 -7.71
C LYS A 71 -0.35 4.74 -8.63
N LEU A 72 0.89 4.70 -8.15
CA LEU A 72 2.02 4.19 -8.91
C LEU A 72 1.84 2.71 -9.23
N ALA A 73 1.49 1.90 -8.23
CA ALA A 73 1.26 0.46 -8.39
C ALA A 73 0.12 0.14 -9.37
N ARG A 74 -0.94 0.95 -9.40
CA ARG A 74 -2.01 0.84 -10.41
C ARG A 74 -1.52 1.18 -11.82
N LYS A 75 -0.73 2.24 -11.95
CA LYS A 75 -0.18 2.67 -13.24
C LYS A 75 0.68 1.56 -13.87
N GLU A 76 1.42 0.84 -13.04
CA GLU A 76 2.26 -0.29 -13.43
C GLU A 76 1.47 -1.63 -13.51
N ASN A 77 0.13 -1.62 -13.37
CA ASN A 77 -0.77 -2.80 -13.37
C ASN A 77 -0.41 -3.91 -12.36
N VAL A 78 0.30 -3.57 -11.29
CA VAL A 78 0.78 -4.53 -10.28
C VAL A 78 -0.31 -4.86 -9.25
N ILE A 79 -1.29 -3.97 -9.09
CA ILE A 79 -2.37 -4.12 -8.11
C ILE A 79 -3.74 -3.79 -8.71
N ASP A 80 -4.75 -4.59 -8.37
CA ASP A 80 -6.16 -4.27 -8.61
C ASP A 80 -6.82 -3.82 -7.29
N GLU A 81 -7.40 -2.61 -7.30
CA GLU A 81 -8.00 -1.95 -6.12
C GLU A 81 -9.08 -2.79 -5.45
N LYS A 82 -9.84 -3.57 -6.24
CA LYS A 82 -10.89 -4.45 -5.72
C LYS A 82 -10.33 -5.60 -4.88
N THR A 83 -9.12 -6.05 -5.20
CA THR A 83 -8.50 -7.21 -4.55
C THR A 83 -7.74 -6.81 -3.29
N TYR A 84 -7.07 -5.65 -3.28
CA TYR A 84 -6.32 -5.16 -2.11
C TYR A 84 -7.20 -4.67 -0.97
N GLN A 85 -8.30 -3.96 -1.26
CA GLN A 85 -9.19 -3.45 -0.21
C GLN A 85 -9.99 -4.58 0.48
N ALA A 86 -10.30 -5.65 -0.26
CA ALA A 86 -10.94 -6.84 0.27
C ALA A 86 -10.04 -7.63 1.24
N GLN A 87 -8.72 -7.59 1.02
CA GLN A 87 -7.72 -8.27 1.86
C GLN A 87 -7.41 -7.52 3.17
N GLN A 88 -7.56 -6.19 3.19
CA GLN A 88 -7.27 -5.36 4.38
C GLN A 88 -8.48 -5.23 5.34
N SER A 89 -9.70 -5.55 4.87
CA SER A 89 -10.95 -5.39 5.65
C SER A 89 -11.34 -6.58 6.53
N GLY A 90 -10.56 -7.67 6.56
CA GLY A 90 -10.71 -8.74 7.58
C GLY A 90 -12.12 -9.33 7.75
N LEU A 91 -12.91 -9.45 6.68
CA LEU A 91 -14.17 -10.21 6.67
C LEU A 91 -14.12 -11.26 5.56
N VAL A 92 -13.47 -12.38 5.88
CA VAL A 92 -13.77 -13.71 5.35
C VAL A 92 -13.93 -14.64 6.54
#